data_AF-A0A4Q0SRQ8-F1
#
_entry.id   AF-A0A4Q0SRQ8-F1
#
_cell.length_a   1.000
_cell.length_b   1.000
_cell.length_c   1.000
_cell.angle_alpha   90.00
_cell.angle_beta   90.00
_cell.angle_gamma   90.00
#
_symmetry.space_group_name_H-M   'P 1'
#
loop_
_entity.id
_entity.type
_entity.pdbx_description
1 polymer ?
#
loop_
_entity_poly.entity_id
_entity_poly.type
_entity_poly.pdbx_seq_one_letter_code
_entity_poly.pdbx_strand_id
1 'polypeptide(L)' 'MNSQEVIIHVRFGPNGRVIQISERPAKLTPNQWFDVLNARASSAYRPLARGRGIFRLSRTAIEAFKQETARPG' A
#
# COMPACT_ATOMS: atom_id res chain seq x y z
N MET A 1 -0.98 4.49 -23.60
CA MET A 1 -0.56 3.43 -22.65
C MET A 1 -1.59 3.40 -21.52
N ASN A 2 -2.33 2.29 -21.37
CA ASN A 2 -3.35 2.15 -20.33
C ASN A 2 -2.67 2.03 -18.96
N SER A 3 -2.38 3.17 -18.32
CA SER A 3 -1.98 3.23 -16.92
C SER A 3 -3.14 2.72 -16.07
N GLN A 4 -3.22 1.40 -15.88
CA GLN A 4 -4.24 0.79 -15.05
C GLN A 4 -4.00 1.27 -13.61
N GLU A 5 -4.75 2.30 -13.20
CA GLU A 5 -4.80 2.77 -11.83
C GLU A 5 -5.37 1.64 -10.97
N VAL A 6 -4.57 1.24 -9.99
CA VAL A 6 -4.93 0.26 -8.98
C VAL A 6 -5.19 1.02 -7.69
N ILE A 7 -6.35 0.74 -7.11
CA ILE A 7 -6.75 1.31 -5.82
C ILE A 7 -6.43 0.28 -4.73
N ILE A 8 -5.40 0.56 -3.95
CA ILE A 8 -5.05 -0.25 -2.77
C ILE A 8 -5.93 0.21 -1.62
N HIS A 9 -6.76 -0.69 -1.11
CA HIS A 9 -7.58 -0.43 0.06
C HIS A 9 -6.81 -0.77 1.33
N VAL A 10 -6.86 0.14 2.31
CA VAL A 10 -6.23 0.01 3.62
C VAL A 10 -7.31 0.10 4.69
N ARG A 11 -7.26 -0.80 5.66
CA ARG A 11 -8.11 -0.78 6.85
C ARG A 11 -7.24 -0.73 8.09
N PHE A 12 -7.57 0.17 8.99
CA PHE A 12 -6.95 0.36 10.28
C PHE A 12 -7.85 -0.22 11.38
N GLY A 13 -7.24 -0.88 12.35
CA GLY A 13 -7.89 -1.29 13.57
C GLY A 13 -8.05 -0.13 14.57
N PRO A 14 -8.76 -0.35 15.68
CA PRO A 14 -8.94 0.65 16.73
C PRO A 14 -7.63 1.07 17.41
N ASN A 15 -6.57 0.25 17.30
CA ASN A 15 -5.23 0.55 17.79
C ASN A 15 -4.36 1.34 16.78
N GLY A 16 -4.94 1.78 15.66
CA GLY A 16 -4.22 2.50 14.61
C GLY A 16 -3.31 1.62 13.73
N ARG A 17 -3.26 0.30 13.94
CA ARG A 17 -2.47 -0.63 13.11
C ARG A 17 -3.26 -1.05 11.87
N VAL A 18 -2.55 -1.37 10.80
CA VAL A 18 -3.17 -1.85 9.56
C VAL A 18 -3.60 -3.30 9.76
N ILE A 19 -4.90 -3.54 9.73
CA ILE A 19 -5.48 -4.88 9.86
C ILE A 19 -5.58 -5.57 8.51
N GLN A 20 -5.72 -4.81 7.42
CA GLN A 20 -5.88 -5.34 6.08
C GLN A 20 -5.38 -4.33 5.04
N ILE A 21 -4.63 -4.81 4.06
CA ILE A 21 -4.13 -4.02 2.95
C ILE A 21 -3.99 -4.88 1.70
N SER A 22 -4.50 -4.39 0.56
CA SER A 22 -4.43 -5.07 -0.73
C SER A 22 -3.03 -4.95 -1.37
N GLU A 23 -2.76 -5.76 -2.40
CA GLU A 23 -1.49 -5.74 -3.16
C GLU A 23 -0.24 -5.98 -2.29
N ARG A 24 -0.41 -6.57 -1.11
CA ARG A 24 0.67 -6.86 -0.16
C ARG A 24 1.52 -8.05 -0.63
N PRO A 25 2.85 -7.92 -0.69
CA PRO A 25 3.75 -9.07 -0.83
C PRO A 25 3.60 -10.06 0.33
N ALA A 26 3.60 -11.37 0.06
CA ALA A 26 3.46 -12.40 1.09
C ALA A 26 4.50 -12.30 2.23
N LYS A 27 5.70 -11.79 1.91
CA LYS A 27 6.83 -11.62 2.83
C LYS A 27 6.68 -10.47 3.84
N LEU A 28 5.81 -9.49 3.58
CA LEU A 28 5.65 -8.30 4.42
C LEU A 28 4.40 -8.39 5.29
N THR A 29 4.45 -7.87 6.50
CA THR A 29 3.22 -7.66 7.29
C THR A 29 2.37 -6.52 6.70
N PRO A 30 1.06 -6.44 7.00
CA PRO A 30 0.21 -5.34 6.57
C PRO A 30 0.76 -3.94 6.92
N ASN A 31 1.28 -3.77 8.13
CA ASN A 31 1.91 -2.54 8.57
C ASN A 31 3.16 -2.21 7.75
N GLN A 32 4.07 -3.18 7.59
CA GLN A 32 5.31 -2.96 6.81
C GLN A 32 5.00 -2.55 5.36
N TRP A 33 3.99 -3.17 4.75
CA TRP A 33 3.59 -2.79 3.40
C TRP A 33 3.00 -1.38 3.33
N PHE A 34 2.18 -1.01 4.32
CA PHE A 34 1.69 0.36 4.44
C PHE A 34 2.84 1.36 4.61
N ASP A 35 3.84 1.06 5.45
CA ASP A 35 4.99 1.94 5.67
C ASP A 35 5.78 2.18 4.38
N VAL A 36 5.96 1.14 3.56
CA VAL A 36 6.60 1.26 2.23
C VAL A 36 5.79 2.15 1.29
N LEU A 37 4.47 1.93 1.19
CA LEU A 37 3.60 2.75 0.35
C LEU A 37 3.56 4.20 0.85
N ASN A 38 3.51 4.41 2.17
CA ASN A 38 3.50 5.74 2.75
C ASN A 38 4.84 6.46 2.52
N ALA A 39 5.97 5.76 2.64
CA ALA A 39 7.29 6.37 2.41
C ALA A 39 7.51 6.77 0.94
N ARG A 40 7.00 5.98 -0.01
CA ARG A 40 7.27 6.17 -1.45
C ARG A 40 6.16 6.89 -2.21
N ALA A 41 4.94 6.82 -1.69
CA ALA A 41 3.71 7.23 -2.37
C ALA A 41 2.72 7.91 -1.42
N SER A 42 3.20 8.61 -0.39
CA SER A 42 2.37 9.44 0.51
C SER A 42 1.49 10.43 -0.26
N SER A 43 1.99 11.00 -1.36
CA SER A 43 1.22 11.92 -2.22
C SER A 43 0.00 11.27 -2.89
N ALA A 44 0.01 9.94 -3.05
CA ALA A 44 -1.09 9.16 -3.61
C ALA A 44 -2.04 8.61 -2.54
N TYR A 45 -1.74 8.86 -1.26
CA TYR A 45 -2.57 8.41 -0.14
C TYR A 45 -3.76 9.33 0.07
N ARG A 46 -4.94 8.75 0.25
CA ARG A 46 -6.15 9.46 0.64
C ARG A 46 -6.77 8.80 1.87
N PRO A 47 -6.81 9.49 3.03
CA PRO A 47 -7.52 8.98 4.18
C PRO A 47 -9.03 9.00 3.94
N LEU A 48 -9.74 8.00 4.47
CA LEU A 48 -11.19 7.88 4.45
C LEU A 48 -11.73 7.75 5.88
N ALA A 49 -13.03 8.03 6.06
CA ALA A 49 -13.66 7.90 7.36
C ALA A 49 -13.72 6.45 7.87
N ARG A 50 -13.75 6.31 9.21
CA ARG A 50 -13.88 5.04 9.95
C ARG A 50 -12.68 4.10 9.79
N GLY A 51 -11.45 4.63 9.92
CA GLY A 51 -10.23 3.82 9.88
C GLY A 51 -9.99 3.17 8.53
N ARG A 52 -10.30 3.87 7.44
CA ARG A 52 -10.06 3.40 6.07
C ARG A 52 -9.11 4.37 5.37
N GLY A 53 -8.35 3.86 4.42
CA GLY A 53 -7.51 4.67 3.55
C GLY A 53 -7.39 4.01 2.18
N ILE A 54 -7.03 4.79 1.18
CA ILE A 54 -6.74 4.27 -0.15
C ILE A 54 -5.43 4.85 -0.68
N PHE A 55 -4.69 4.05 -1.43
CA PHE A 55 -3.63 4.55 -2.31
C PHE A 55 -4.08 4.38 -3.76
N ARG A 56 -3.89 5.41 -4.57
CA ARG A 56 -4.16 5.38 -6.01
C ARG A 56 -2.83 5.36 -6.76
N LEU A 57 -2.44 4.19 -7.25
CA LEU A 57 -1.13 3.99 -7.89
C LEU A 57 -1.28 3.27 -9.21
N SER A 58 -0.36 3.49 -10.14
CA SER A 58 -0.29 2.68 -11.35
C SER A 58 0.16 1.26 -11.00
N ARG A 59 -0.34 0.26 -11.74
CA ARG A 59 0.11 -1.13 -11.59
C ARG A 59 1.64 -1.26 -11.66
N THR A 60 2.29 -0.50 -12.55
CA THR A 60 3.76 -0.49 -12.70
C THR A 60 4.47 -0.03 -11.42
N ALA A 61 3.96 1.02 -10.75
CA ALA A 61 4.55 1.50 -9.51
C ALA A 61 4.41 0.48 -8.37
N ILE A 62 3.26 -0.18 -8.28
CA ILE A 62 3.02 -1.25 -7.30
C ILE A 62 4.00 -2.39 -7.51
N GLU A 63 4.13 -2.90 -8.73
CA GLU A 63 5.08 -3.98 -9.03
C GLU A 63 6.52 -3.57 -8.74
N ALA A 64 6.93 -2.34 -9.05
CA ALA A 64 8.25 -1.82 -8.69
C ALA A 64 8.48 -1.83 -7.16
N PHE A 65 7.51 -1.38 -6.37
CA PHE A 65 7.59 -1.41 -4.90
C PHE A 65 7.65 -2.84 -4.35
N LYS A 66 6.91 -3.78 -4.93
CA LYS A 66 6.97 -5.20 -4.56
C LYS A 66 8.34 -5.81 -4.88
N GLN A 67 8.89 -5.53 -6.07
CA GLN A 67 10.20 -6.03 -6.47
C GLN A 67 11.31 -5.53 -5.56
N GLU A 68 11.27 -4.25 -5.19
CA GLU A 68 12.30 -3.69 -4.33
C GLU A 68 12.24 -4.21 -2.89
N THR A 69 11.03 -4.44 -2.37
CA THR A 69 10.84 -5.08 -1.07
C THR A 69 11.12 -6.59 -1.07
N ALA A 70 11.22 -7.21 -2.25
CA ALA A 70 11.56 -8.61 -2.41
C ALA A 70 13.07 -8.88 -2.46
N ARG A 71 13.90 -7.84 -2.68
CA ARG A 71 15.36 -7.96 -2.73
C ARG A 71 15.89 -8.03 -1.29
N PRO A 72 16.48 -9.15 -0.86
CA PRO A 72 17.24 -9.14 0.38
C PRO A 72 18.48 -8.28 0.13
N GLY A 73 18.68 -7.28 1.00
CA GLY A 73 19.99 -6.65 1.17
C GLY A 73 20.97 -7.65 1.77
#